data_AF-A0A7W8JNH2-F1
#
_entry.id   AF-A0A7W8JNH2-F1
#
_cell.length_a   1.000
_cell.length_b   1.000
_cell.length_c   1.000
_cell.angle_alpha   90.00
_cell.angle_beta   90.00
_cell.angle_gamma   90.00
#
_symmetry.space_group_name_H-M   'P 1'
#
loop_
_entity.id
_entity.type
_entity.pdbx_description
1 polymer ?
#
loop_
_entity_poly.entity_id
_entity_poly.type
_entity_poly.pdbx_seq_one_letter_code
_entity_poly.pdbx_strand_id
1 'polypeptide(L)' 'MAVGDHLAAGRALIREAQDNNASLLVMGAYSHSRMRERIDGGATRHVLARSTLPIFLQH' A
#
# COMPACT_ATOMS: atom_id res chain seq x y z
N MET A 1 14.15 11.40 7.55
CA MET A 1 14.34 10.87 6.17
C MET A 1 13.24 9.91 5.69
N ALA A 2 12.52 9.20 6.57
CA ALA A 2 11.66 8.05 6.21
C ALA A 2 10.41 8.26 5.32
N VAL A 3 10.07 9.48 4.87
CA VAL A 3 8.80 9.71 4.13
C VAL A 3 8.86 9.24 2.66
N GLY A 4 10.05 9.27 2.04
CA GLY A 4 10.21 8.88 0.64
C GLY A 4 10.05 7.37 0.36
N ASP A 5 10.42 6.55 1.35
CA ASP A 5 10.44 5.09 1.28
C ASP A 5 9.04 4.49 1.09
N HIS A 6 8.10 4.81 2.00
CA HIS A 6 6.72 4.32 1.90
C HIS A 6 6.01 4.78 0.62
N LEU A 7 6.36 5.96 0.06
CA LEU A 7 5.85 6.40 -1.24
C LEU A 7 6.46 5.62 -2.42
N ALA A 8 7.69 5.12 -2.30
CA ALA A 8 8.29 4.23 -3.29
C ALA A 8 7.64 2.84 -3.26
N ALA A 9 7.45 2.27 -2.06
CA ALA A 9 6.75 1.01 -1.86
C ALA A 9 5.33 1.04 -2.45
N GLY A 10 4.55 2.10 -2.20
CA GLY A 10 3.21 2.25 -2.76
C GLY A 10 3.17 2.33 -4.30
N ARG A 11 4.21 2.89 -4.95
CA ARG A 11 4.34 2.87 -6.41
C ARG A 11 4.74 1.49 -6.94
N ALA A 12 5.66 0.81 -6.25
CA ALA A 12 6.10 -0.53 -6.62
C ALA A 12 4.92 -1.53 -6.59
N LEU A 13 4.09 -1.49 -5.55
CA LEU A 13 2.90 -2.36 -5.43
C LEU A 13 1.88 -2.15 -6.56
N ILE A 14 1.57 -0.89 -6.92
CA ILE A 14 0.68 -0.60 -8.05
C ILE A 14 1.30 -1.12 -9.36
N ARG A 15 2.59 -0.81 -9.58
CA ARG A 15 3.27 -1.19 -10.82
C ARG A 15 3.34 -2.71 -10.98
N GLU A 16 3.76 -3.44 -9.95
CA GLU A 16 3.86 -4.91 -10.02
C GLU A 16 2.49 -5.53 -10.33
N ALA A 17 1.41 -5.03 -9.71
CA ALA A 17 0.06 -5.49 -9.99
C ALA A 17 -0.41 -5.16 -11.43
N GLN A 18 0.05 -4.05 -12.02
CA GLN A 18 -0.21 -3.70 -13.42
C GLN A 18 0.62 -4.54 -14.39
N ASP A 19 1.93 -4.67 -14.16
CA ASP A 19 2.85 -5.44 -15.01
C ASP A 19 2.46 -6.94 -15.03
N ASN A 20 1.86 -7.47 -13.94
CA ASN A 20 1.30 -8.83 -13.87
C ASN A 20 -0.19 -8.95 -14.29
N ASN A 21 -0.85 -7.87 -14.71
CA ASN A 21 -2.28 -7.84 -15.07
C ASN A 21 -3.22 -8.39 -13.97
N ALA A 22 -2.91 -8.11 -12.70
CA ALA A 22 -3.69 -8.59 -11.56
C ALA A 22 -5.10 -7.98 -11.51
N SER A 23 -6.10 -8.79 -11.12
CA SER A 23 -7.50 -8.36 -10.98
C SER A 23 -7.90 -7.91 -9.57
N LEU A 24 -7.03 -8.16 -8.57
CA LEU A 24 -7.22 -7.84 -7.16
C LEU A 24 -5.85 -7.62 -6.50
N LEU A 25 -5.73 -6.60 -5.65
CA LEU A 25 -4.54 -6.37 -4.82
C LEU A 25 -4.86 -6.64 -3.34
N VAL A 26 -4.19 -7.63 -2.74
CA VAL A 26 -4.32 -7.95 -1.31
C VAL A 26 -3.19 -7.27 -0.52
N MET A 27 -3.51 -6.61 0.59
CA MET A 27 -2.53 -6.00 1.49
C MET A 27 -2.88 -6.27 2.97
N GLY A 28 -1.86 -6.48 3.80
CA GLY A 28 -2.01 -6.61 5.25
C GLY A 28 -1.99 -5.25 5.97
N ALA A 29 -3.08 -4.92 6.66
CA ALA A 29 -3.25 -3.74 7.51
C ALA A 29 -2.91 -4.07 8.99
N TYR A 30 -1.70 -4.55 9.23
CA TYR A 30 -1.29 -5.08 10.54
C TYR A 30 -0.86 -3.98 11.53
N SER A 31 -1.85 -3.34 12.15
CA SER A 31 -1.64 -2.30 13.17
C SER A 31 -1.29 -2.89 14.54
N HIS A 32 -0.04 -3.36 14.70
CA HIS A 32 0.41 -3.94 15.98
C HIS A 32 0.69 -2.85 17.04
N SER A 33 -0.39 -2.45 17.72
CA SER A 33 -0.47 -1.36 18.71
C SER A 33 -0.36 0.07 18.15
N ARG A 34 -0.93 1.02 18.89
CA ARG A 34 -1.21 2.43 18.51
C ARG A 34 0.04 3.34 18.45
N MET A 35 1.22 2.77 18.18
CA MET A 35 2.53 3.42 18.33
C MET A 35 3.21 3.74 16.98
N ARG A 36 2.49 3.65 15.85
CA ARG A 36 3.14 3.70 14.51
C ARG A 36 2.35 4.32 13.35
N GLU A 37 1.55 5.36 13.63
CA GLU A 37 0.76 6.18 12.66
C GLU A 37 1.53 6.77 11.45
N ARG A 38 2.84 6.50 11.33
CA ARG A 38 3.71 6.97 10.24
C ARG A 38 3.96 5.94 9.12
N ILE A 39 3.53 4.68 9.27
CA ILE A 39 3.58 3.69 8.16
C ILE A 39 2.39 3.90 7.21
N ASP A 40 1.16 3.75 7.72
CA ASP A 40 -0.07 3.70 6.91
C ASP A 40 -0.32 4.96 6.07
N GLY A 41 0.14 6.12 6.56
CA GLY A 41 0.03 7.40 5.86
C GLY A 41 0.81 7.48 4.54
N GLY A 42 1.74 6.55 4.28
CA GLY A 42 2.59 6.52 3.09
C GLY A 42 2.13 5.51 2.03
N ALA A 43 2.46 4.23 2.22
CA ALA A 43 2.27 3.19 1.20
C ALA A 43 0.79 2.85 1.00
N THR A 44 0.10 2.44 2.07
CA THR A 44 -1.33 2.08 2.08
C THR A 44 -2.18 3.21 1.50
N ARG A 45 -1.95 4.45 1.96
CA ARG A 45 -2.63 5.65 1.43
C ARG A 45 -2.31 5.93 -0.04
N HIS A 46 -1.07 5.70 -0.50
CA HIS A 46 -0.71 5.88 -1.91
C HIS A 46 -1.43 4.87 -2.81
N VAL A 47 -1.50 3.61 -2.40
CA VAL A 47 -2.18 2.53 -3.13
C VAL A 47 -3.68 2.78 -3.17
N LEU A 48 -4.32 3.07 -2.04
CA LEU A 48 -5.75 3.40 -1.97
C LEU A 48 -6.13 4.65 -2.79
N ALA A 49 -5.20 5.60 -3.01
CA ALA A 49 -5.47 6.83 -3.75
C ALA A 49 -5.05 6.79 -5.24
N ARG A 50 -4.44 5.69 -5.73
CA ARG A 50 -3.94 5.58 -7.12
C ARG A 50 -4.14 4.23 -7.79
N SER A 51 -4.51 3.18 -7.06
CA SER A 51 -4.87 1.89 -7.66
C SER A 51 -6.14 2.03 -8.50
N THR A 52 -6.11 1.49 -9.71
CA THR A 52 -7.31 1.22 -10.53
C THR A 52 -7.89 -0.17 -10.27
N LEU A 53 -7.20 -1.00 -9.48
CA LEU A 53 -7.62 -2.35 -9.11
C LEU A 53 -8.39 -2.34 -7.79
N PRO A 54 -9.38 -3.25 -7.62
CA PRO A 54 -9.94 -3.58 -6.31
C PRO A 54 -8.84 -3.91 -5.29
N ILE A 55 -9.04 -3.49 -4.04
CA ILE A 55 -8.11 -3.74 -2.94
C ILE A 55 -8.84 -4.52 -1.84
N PHE A 56 -8.25 -5.62 -1.38
CA PHE A 56 -8.67 -6.30 -0.16
C PHE A 56 -7.65 -6.02 0.94
N LEU A 57 -8.11 -5.39 2.03
CA LEU A 57 -7.31 -5.16 3.24
C LEU A 57 -7.65 -6.22 4.27
N GLN A 58 -6.67 -7.04 4.64
CA GLN A 58 -6.79 -8.03 5.70
C GLN A 58 -6.04 -7.56 6.95
N HIS A 59 -6.54 -7.91 8.14
CA HIS A 59 -5.82 -7.76 9.41
C HIS A 59 -5.11 -9.06 9.76
#